data_AF-A0A3P7I548-F1
#
_entry.id   AF-A0A3P7I548-F1
#
_cell.length_a   1.000
_cell.length_b   1.000
_cell.length_c   1.000
_cell.angle_alpha   90.00
_cell.angle_beta   90.00
_cell.angle_gamma   90.00
#
_symmetry.space_group_name_H-M   'P 1'
#
loop_
_entity.id
_entity.type
_entity.pdbx_description
1 polymer ?
#
loop_
_entity_poly.entity_id
_entity_poly.type
_entity_poly.pdbx_seq_one_letter_code
_entity_poly.pdbx_strand_id
1 'polypeptide(L)'
;AQKAANEGVRDAVLDLHRWLDDYEQRAGISRDIPLVEESLNELKREVQLLRMDLDSRIAVSKDLAEDLSKLSASNPPEWKNMIEEKLKKAVLRLQRISTDLRGFRDNVNDALEGVVKLESNGTLINRSCDSLSSNLKMTNARDLPRLQEIAAELDSMNSQLIVMRSTAENIKQIPNVSGTEAVDIYIDGISNKVNSLKEELEAKYSQQAEVGHLEMEFENIKQRLNQWLGQFDKDMEELEPVSIQSEKLQVQKEQLSSMMHKHKEGLTLVEELDSIATRLGDAEESSYAGNRLSAIPRVAMDLLTRYNAQADTLRRRSEKVDTAAHKAAELLTAEEELRSWIAVQNKNLSECGVPTTMDALHSLQTTLERLNKSRRAEQRRLDDVGDNCTFMIDRKNLKNNHMHNPLVDVAFKVIDEILS
;
A
#
# COMPACT_ATOMS: atom_id res chain seq x y z
N ALA A 1 -81.39 45.70 39.74
CA ALA A 1 -80.44 45.85 38.63
C ALA A 1 -79.05 46.24 39.13
N GLN A 2 -78.86 47.46 39.68
CA GLN A 2 -77.54 47.96 40.14
C GLN A 2 -76.83 47.04 41.15
N LYS A 3 -77.55 46.53 42.16
CA LYS A 3 -76.98 45.64 43.19
C LYS A 3 -76.47 44.31 42.60
N ALA A 4 -77.22 43.72 41.68
CA ALA A 4 -76.86 42.47 41.00
C ALA A 4 -75.65 42.64 40.06
N ALA A 5 -75.57 43.78 39.36
CA ALA A 5 -74.39 44.12 38.54
C ALA A 5 -73.13 44.30 39.39
N ASN A 6 -73.25 44.98 40.54
CA ASN A 6 -72.14 45.16 41.48
C ASN A 6 -71.69 43.81 42.10
N GLU A 7 -72.62 42.93 42.43
CA GLU A 7 -72.32 41.57 42.93
C GLU A 7 -71.65 40.70 41.86
N GLY A 8 -72.05 40.83 40.58
CA GLY A 8 -71.40 40.14 39.46
C GLY A 8 -69.93 40.49 39.27
N VAL A 9 -69.54 41.77 39.41
CA VAL A 9 -68.12 42.20 39.34
C VAL A 9 -67.31 41.60 40.49
N ARG A 10 -67.89 41.57 41.70
CA ARG A 10 -67.25 40.95 42.87
C ARG A 10 -66.98 39.46 42.63
N ASP A 11 -67.99 38.73 42.15
CA ASP A 11 -67.88 37.29 41.93
C ASP A 11 -66.88 36.96 40.82
N ALA A 12 -66.83 37.77 39.75
CA ALA A 12 -65.86 37.61 38.67
C ALA A 12 -64.40 37.82 39.13
N VAL A 13 -64.14 38.74 40.07
CA VAL A 13 -62.78 38.91 40.65
C VAL A 13 -62.40 37.72 41.53
N LEU A 14 -63.36 37.14 42.26
CA LEU A 14 -63.13 35.93 43.06
C LEU A 14 -62.91 34.70 42.17
N ASP A 15 -63.63 34.60 41.05
CA ASP A 15 -63.42 33.56 40.04
C ASP A 15 -62.03 33.66 39.40
N LEU A 16 -61.57 34.88 39.07
CA LEU A 16 -60.22 35.10 38.55
C LEU A 16 -59.14 34.58 39.50
N HIS A 17 -59.33 34.70 40.81
CA HIS A 17 -58.38 34.15 41.79
C HIS A 17 -58.36 32.63 41.79
N ARG A 18 -59.53 31.99 41.74
CA ARG A 18 -59.63 30.54 41.68
C ARG A 18 -59.02 29.99 40.39
N TRP A 19 -59.30 30.66 39.27
CA TRP A 19 -58.69 30.33 37.98
C TRP A 19 -57.17 30.52 38.03
N LEU A 20 -56.65 31.57 38.67
CA LEU A 20 -55.21 31.78 38.81
C LEU A 20 -54.54 30.64 39.58
N ASP A 21 -55.14 30.18 40.67
CA ASP A 21 -54.60 29.07 41.47
C ASP A 21 -54.54 27.77 40.65
N ASP A 22 -55.59 27.47 39.88
CA ASP A 22 -55.63 26.31 38.97
C ASP A 22 -54.65 26.47 37.78
N TYR A 23 -54.56 27.67 37.21
CA TYR A 23 -53.67 27.96 36.09
C TYR A 23 -52.20 27.84 36.49
N GLU A 24 -51.81 28.35 37.66
CA GLU A 24 -50.43 28.23 38.15
C GLU A 24 -50.02 26.76 38.35
N GLN A 25 -50.94 25.92 38.82
CA GLN A 25 -50.71 24.48 38.94
C GLN A 25 -50.56 23.80 37.57
N ARG A 26 -51.41 24.16 36.58
CA ARG A 26 -51.36 23.61 35.23
C ARG A 26 -50.17 24.12 34.41
N ALA A 27 -49.79 25.38 34.57
CA ALA A 27 -48.77 26.02 33.75
C ALA A 27 -47.35 25.49 34.06
N GLY A 28 -47.10 25.08 35.31
CA GLY A 28 -45.93 24.28 35.69
C GLY A 28 -44.61 24.77 35.09
N ILE A 29 -44.32 26.07 35.19
CA ILE A 29 -43.28 26.78 34.41
C ILE A 29 -41.83 26.31 34.75
N SER A 30 -41.69 25.44 35.75
CA SER A 30 -40.43 24.79 36.15
C SER A 30 -40.29 23.34 35.64
N ARG A 31 -41.12 22.90 34.69
CA ARG A 31 -41.08 21.54 34.15
C ARG A 31 -39.90 21.33 33.19
N ASP A 32 -39.54 20.06 33.04
CA ASP A 32 -38.43 19.63 32.19
C ASP A 32 -38.68 19.97 30.71
N ILE A 33 -37.61 20.35 30.02
CA ILE A 33 -37.53 20.59 28.58
C ILE A 33 -36.76 19.42 27.96
N PRO A 34 -37.44 18.34 27.51
CA PRO A 34 -36.77 17.16 26.95
C PRO A 34 -36.13 17.50 25.61
N LEU A 35 -34.85 17.16 25.40
CA LEU A 35 -34.13 17.39 24.14
C LEU A 35 -34.50 16.35 23.06
N VAL A 36 -35.80 16.23 22.77
CA VAL A 36 -36.38 15.33 21.77
C VAL A 36 -37.36 16.14 20.93
N GLU A 37 -37.18 16.15 19.60
CA GLU A 37 -37.93 17.03 18.69
C GLU A 37 -39.46 16.88 18.84
N GLU A 38 -39.96 15.64 18.87
CA GLU A 38 -41.39 15.36 19.01
C GLU A 38 -41.95 15.91 20.34
N SER A 39 -41.22 15.69 21.45
CA SER A 39 -41.61 16.18 22.77
C SER A 39 -41.57 17.71 22.87
N LEU A 40 -40.58 18.36 22.24
CA LEU A 40 -40.47 19.81 22.18
C LEU A 40 -41.58 20.45 21.33
N ASN A 41 -41.96 19.81 20.22
CA ASN A 41 -43.08 20.26 19.41
C ASN A 41 -44.40 20.20 20.17
N GLU A 42 -44.63 19.16 20.96
CA GLU A 42 -45.82 19.06 21.80
C GLU A 42 -45.80 20.11 22.92
N LEU A 43 -44.67 20.23 23.63
CA LEU A 43 -44.50 21.24 24.67
C LEU A 43 -44.69 22.66 24.14
N LYS A 44 -44.23 22.96 22.93
CA LYS A 44 -44.46 24.24 22.24
C LYS A 44 -45.94 24.52 21.99
N ARG A 45 -46.71 23.50 21.56
CA ARG A 45 -48.17 23.63 21.37
C ARG A 45 -48.87 23.87 22.69
N GLU A 46 -48.53 23.12 23.74
CA GLU A 46 -49.10 23.30 25.07
C GLU A 46 -48.85 24.70 25.63
N VAL A 47 -47.61 25.19 25.54
CA VAL A 47 -47.24 26.54 26.00
C VAL A 47 -48.00 27.62 25.21
N GLN A 48 -48.23 27.40 23.92
CA GLN A 48 -49.03 28.31 23.10
C GLN A 48 -50.50 28.36 23.56
N LEU A 49 -51.10 27.21 23.90
CA LEU A 49 -52.46 27.14 24.45
C LEU A 49 -52.56 27.83 25.81
N LEU A 50 -51.60 27.56 26.71
CA LEU A 50 -51.50 28.23 28.01
C LEU A 50 -51.39 29.75 27.84
N ARG A 51 -50.63 30.21 26.85
CA ARG A 51 -50.47 31.64 26.57
C ARG A 51 -51.77 32.28 26.09
N MET A 52 -52.53 31.61 25.22
CA MET A 52 -53.82 32.11 24.75
C MET A 52 -54.84 32.23 25.89
N ASP A 53 -54.90 31.24 26.79
CA ASP A 53 -55.76 31.28 27.99
C ASP A 53 -55.36 32.44 28.91
N LEU A 54 -54.06 32.62 29.14
CA LEU A 54 -53.53 33.73 29.94
C LEU A 54 -53.85 35.11 29.34
N ASP A 55 -53.63 35.29 28.04
CA ASP A 55 -53.88 36.56 27.36
C ASP A 55 -55.39 36.92 27.41
N SER A 56 -56.27 35.91 27.30
CA SER A 56 -57.71 36.07 27.51
C SER A 56 -58.04 36.56 28.93
N ARG A 57 -57.42 35.97 29.96
CA ARG A 57 -57.64 36.39 31.35
C ARG A 57 -57.01 37.71 31.71
N ILE A 58 -55.90 38.08 31.07
CA ILE A 58 -55.33 39.43 31.18
C ILE A 58 -56.33 40.47 30.65
N ALA A 59 -56.98 40.21 29.50
CA ALA A 59 -58.02 41.09 28.98
C ALA A 59 -59.20 41.23 29.97
N VAL A 60 -59.73 40.11 30.48
CA VAL A 60 -60.79 40.10 31.50
C VAL A 60 -60.39 40.89 32.74
N SER A 61 -59.14 40.79 33.20
CA SER A 61 -58.67 41.53 34.37
C SER A 61 -58.67 43.05 34.17
N LYS A 62 -58.44 43.52 32.93
CA LYS A 62 -58.50 44.95 32.57
C LYS A 62 -59.94 45.44 32.56
N ASP A 63 -60.85 44.66 31.97
CA ASP A 63 -62.28 44.97 31.94
C ASP A 63 -62.84 45.04 33.37
N LEU A 64 -62.48 44.08 34.24
CA LEU A 64 -62.86 44.09 35.65
C LEU A 64 -62.31 45.29 36.43
N ALA A 65 -61.10 45.75 36.10
CA ALA A 65 -60.52 46.95 36.71
C ALA A 65 -61.29 48.21 36.28
N GLU A 66 -61.67 48.29 35.01
CA GLU A 66 -62.50 49.37 34.48
C GLU A 66 -63.89 49.37 35.13
N ASP A 67 -64.53 48.21 35.25
CA ASP A 67 -65.86 48.06 35.87
C ASP A 67 -65.85 48.39 37.37
N LEU A 68 -64.81 47.99 38.11
CA LEU A 68 -64.64 48.40 39.51
C LEU A 68 -64.44 49.92 39.65
N SER A 69 -63.78 50.57 38.70
CA SER A 69 -63.58 52.02 38.71
C SER A 69 -64.87 52.80 38.49
N LYS A 70 -65.81 52.24 37.70
CA LYS A 70 -67.13 52.82 37.40
C LYS A 70 -68.13 52.73 38.56
N LEU A 71 -67.84 51.94 39.61
CA LEU A 71 -68.67 51.87 40.81
C LEU A 71 -68.68 53.22 41.55
N SER A 72 -69.85 53.86 41.63
CA SER A 72 -70.09 55.22 42.15
C SER A 72 -69.25 55.59 43.37
N ALA A 73 -68.48 56.68 43.25
CA ALA A 73 -67.67 57.24 44.33
C ALA A 73 -68.51 57.79 45.50
N SER A 74 -69.78 58.11 45.27
CA SER A 74 -70.66 58.72 46.26
C SER A 74 -71.30 57.72 47.24
N ASN A 75 -71.37 56.43 46.90
CA ASN A 75 -71.81 55.36 47.81
C ASN A 75 -71.22 54.00 47.40
N PRO A 76 -69.90 53.78 47.59
CA PRO A 76 -69.24 52.54 47.21
C PRO A 76 -69.68 51.38 48.12
N PRO A 77 -69.85 50.15 47.57
CA PRO A 77 -70.09 48.98 48.40
C PRO A 77 -68.95 48.74 49.40
N GLU A 78 -69.28 48.30 50.62
CA GLU A 78 -68.28 48.07 51.70
C GLU A 78 -67.15 47.11 51.30
N TRP A 79 -67.44 46.15 50.41
CA TRP A 79 -66.46 45.17 49.92
C TRP A 79 -65.54 45.71 48.81
N LYS A 80 -65.81 46.89 48.25
CA LYS A 80 -65.13 47.41 47.03
C LYS A 80 -63.61 47.43 47.21
N ASN A 81 -63.11 48.06 48.28
CA ASN A 81 -61.68 48.21 48.52
C ASN A 81 -60.96 46.85 48.69
N MET A 82 -61.61 45.88 49.35
CA MET A 82 -61.07 44.53 49.50
C MET A 82 -60.96 43.80 48.15
N ILE A 83 -61.98 43.93 47.30
CA ILE A 83 -62.00 43.31 45.96
C ILE A 83 -61.04 44.00 45.01
N GLU A 84 -60.88 45.32 45.10
CA GLU A 84 -59.89 46.08 44.34
C GLU A 84 -58.46 45.64 44.71
N GLU A 85 -58.15 45.46 45.99
CA GLU A 85 -56.85 44.96 46.45
C GLU A 85 -56.58 43.53 45.97
N LYS A 86 -57.60 42.67 45.99
CA LYS A 86 -57.52 41.34 45.40
C LYS A 86 -57.23 41.42 43.91
N LEU A 87 -57.97 42.23 43.15
CA LEU A 87 -57.75 42.38 41.71
C LEU A 87 -56.33 42.89 41.41
N LYS A 88 -55.81 43.86 42.18
CA LYS A 88 -54.41 44.32 42.06
C LYS A 88 -53.42 43.17 42.23
N LYS A 89 -53.61 42.32 43.25
CA LYS A 89 -52.78 41.12 43.47
C LYS A 89 -52.88 40.12 42.31
N ALA A 90 -54.09 39.88 41.80
CA ALA A 90 -54.30 39.02 40.64
C ALA A 90 -53.60 39.56 39.39
N VAL A 91 -53.67 40.87 39.12
CA VAL A 91 -52.98 41.50 37.99
C VAL A 91 -51.47 41.35 38.11
N LEU A 92 -50.90 41.54 39.31
CA LEU A 92 -49.46 41.32 39.54
C LEU A 92 -49.06 39.85 39.31
N ARG A 93 -49.87 38.89 39.76
CA ARG A 93 -49.65 37.45 39.49
C ARG A 93 -49.71 37.16 37.99
N LEU A 94 -50.73 37.64 37.27
CA LEU A 94 -50.87 37.49 35.82
C LEU A 94 -49.64 38.05 35.06
N GLN A 95 -49.14 39.21 35.46
CA GLN A 95 -47.94 39.82 34.86
C GLN A 95 -46.68 38.98 35.09
N ARG A 96 -46.50 38.45 36.31
CA ARG A 96 -45.39 37.56 36.64
C ARG A 96 -45.46 36.28 35.81
N ILE A 97 -46.61 35.60 35.82
CA ILE A 97 -46.86 34.38 35.03
C ILE A 97 -46.63 34.63 33.54
N SER A 98 -47.07 35.78 33.01
CA SER A 98 -46.85 36.14 31.60
C SER A 98 -45.37 36.28 31.24
N THR A 99 -44.56 36.78 32.17
CA THR A 99 -43.11 36.91 32.01
C THR A 99 -42.43 35.56 32.10
N ASP A 100 -42.76 34.77 33.12
CA ASP A 100 -42.21 33.44 33.35
C ASP A 100 -42.55 32.49 32.18
N LEU A 101 -43.82 32.48 31.73
CA LEU A 101 -44.29 31.66 30.61
C LEU A 101 -43.64 32.10 29.28
N ARG A 102 -43.35 33.39 29.12
CA ARG A 102 -42.60 33.89 27.95
C ARG A 102 -41.17 33.34 27.96
N GLY A 103 -40.46 33.46 29.07
CA GLY A 103 -39.10 32.92 29.20
C GLY A 103 -39.05 31.42 28.96
N PHE A 104 -39.99 30.66 29.53
CA PHE A 104 -40.10 29.22 29.28
C PHE A 104 -40.38 28.90 27.80
N ARG A 105 -41.30 29.63 27.15
CA ARG A 105 -41.58 29.47 25.73
C ARG A 105 -40.33 29.71 24.88
N ASP A 106 -39.58 30.76 25.20
CA ASP A 106 -38.37 31.12 24.45
C ASP A 106 -37.31 30.02 24.62
N ASN A 107 -37.11 29.51 25.84
CA ASN A 107 -36.26 28.33 26.11
C ASN A 107 -36.68 27.08 25.30
N VAL A 108 -37.99 26.78 25.23
CA VAL A 108 -38.52 25.64 24.45
C VAL A 108 -38.26 25.82 22.96
N ASN A 109 -38.41 27.05 22.44
CA ASN A 109 -38.12 27.35 21.03
C ASN A 109 -36.62 27.23 20.72
N ASP A 110 -35.75 27.75 21.60
CA ASP A 110 -34.30 27.67 21.43
C ASP A 110 -33.82 26.22 21.48
N ALA A 111 -34.36 25.40 22.40
CA ALA A 111 -34.09 23.98 22.48
C ALA A 111 -34.54 23.24 21.20
N LEU A 112 -35.76 23.53 20.71
CA LEU A 112 -36.28 22.93 19.48
C LEU A 112 -35.43 23.31 18.26
N GLU A 113 -35.08 24.58 18.11
CA GLU A 113 -34.23 25.06 17.02
C GLU A 113 -32.86 24.38 17.05
N GLY A 114 -32.25 24.25 18.24
CA GLY A 114 -30.97 23.59 18.40
C GLY A 114 -31.04 22.09 18.10
N VAL A 115 -32.07 21.37 18.56
CA VAL A 115 -32.25 19.93 18.26
C VAL A 115 -32.43 19.71 16.75
N VAL A 116 -33.27 20.51 16.09
CA VAL A 116 -33.46 20.42 14.62
C VAL A 116 -32.16 20.71 13.87
N LYS A 117 -31.36 21.69 14.32
CA LYS A 117 -30.03 21.98 13.76
C LYS A 117 -29.07 20.82 13.96
N LEU A 118 -29.05 20.19 15.13
CA LEU A 118 -28.21 19.02 15.40
C LEU A 118 -28.55 17.85 14.48
N GLU A 119 -29.82 17.53 14.32
CA GLU A 119 -30.26 16.45 13.44
C GLU A 119 -29.94 16.76 11.97
N SER A 120 -30.23 17.98 11.50
CA SER A 120 -29.88 18.41 10.14
C SER A 120 -28.37 18.27 9.88
N ASN A 121 -27.53 18.79 10.78
CA ASN A 121 -26.07 18.68 10.63
C ASN A 121 -25.60 17.21 10.70
N GLY A 122 -26.14 16.43 11.63
CA GLY A 122 -25.76 15.03 11.79
C GLY A 122 -26.17 14.16 10.60
N THR A 123 -27.32 14.42 9.97
CA THR A 123 -27.69 13.72 8.72
C THR A 123 -26.79 14.09 7.55
N LEU A 124 -26.38 15.36 7.44
CA LEU A 124 -25.43 15.81 6.41
C LEU A 124 -24.06 15.15 6.60
N ILE A 125 -23.49 15.21 7.80
CA ILE A 125 -22.20 14.60 8.10
C ILE A 125 -22.24 13.07 7.86
N ASN A 126 -23.31 12.39 8.27
CA ASN A 126 -23.44 10.95 8.02
C ASN A 126 -23.44 10.60 6.53
N ARG A 127 -24.20 11.33 5.69
CA ARG A 127 -24.21 11.10 4.24
C ARG A 127 -22.84 11.36 3.62
N SER A 128 -22.16 12.42 4.07
CA SER A 128 -20.79 12.70 3.64
C SER A 128 -19.83 11.61 4.08
N CYS A 129 -19.96 11.06 5.29
CA CYS A 129 -19.16 9.92 5.76
C CYS A 129 -19.35 8.68 4.88
N ASP A 130 -20.60 8.34 4.52
CA ASP A 130 -20.89 7.18 3.68
C ASP A 130 -20.28 7.35 2.27
N SER A 131 -20.42 8.55 1.69
CA SER A 131 -19.81 8.91 0.40
C SER A 131 -18.28 8.86 0.45
N LEU A 132 -17.69 9.47 1.48
CA LEU A 132 -16.23 9.52 1.65
C LEU A 132 -15.65 8.12 1.90
N SER A 133 -16.31 7.28 2.70
CA SER A 133 -15.89 5.88 2.91
C SER A 133 -15.85 5.12 1.60
N SER A 134 -16.89 5.24 0.76
CA SER A 134 -16.91 4.59 -0.54
C SER A 134 -15.79 5.11 -1.45
N ASN A 135 -15.61 6.44 -1.50
CA ASN A 135 -14.56 7.07 -2.29
C ASN A 135 -13.16 6.63 -1.84
N LEU A 136 -12.91 6.60 -0.54
CA LEU A 136 -11.63 6.22 0.04
C LEU A 136 -11.26 4.76 -0.26
N LYS A 137 -12.24 3.85 -0.16
CA LYS A 137 -12.05 2.43 -0.52
C LYS A 137 -11.71 2.22 -1.99
N MET A 138 -12.32 3.00 -2.88
CA MET A 138 -12.07 2.94 -4.33
C MET A 138 -10.79 3.66 -4.76
N THR A 139 -10.25 4.55 -3.91
CA THR A 139 -9.09 5.36 -4.24
C THR A 139 -7.81 4.53 -4.12
N ASN A 140 -7.00 4.55 -5.19
CA ASN A 140 -5.68 3.94 -5.18
C ASN A 140 -4.73 4.79 -4.33
N ALA A 141 -3.85 4.18 -3.54
CA ALA A 141 -2.87 4.90 -2.73
C ALA A 141 -1.96 5.84 -3.57
N ARG A 142 -1.72 5.53 -4.85
CA ARG A 142 -0.94 6.38 -5.77
C ARG A 142 -1.67 7.64 -6.23
N ASP A 143 -2.98 7.71 -6.09
CA ASP A 143 -3.77 8.86 -6.53
C ASP A 143 -3.73 9.98 -5.49
N LEU A 144 -2.56 10.62 -5.38
CA LEU A 144 -2.31 11.69 -4.41
C LEU A 144 -3.30 12.87 -4.56
N PRO A 145 -3.65 13.34 -5.78
CA PRO A 145 -4.67 14.37 -5.94
C PRO A 145 -6.01 13.96 -5.33
N ARG A 146 -6.46 12.72 -5.58
CA ARG A 146 -7.72 12.24 -5.01
C ARG A 146 -7.68 12.09 -3.50
N LEU A 147 -6.55 11.62 -2.93
CA LEU A 147 -6.37 11.57 -1.48
C LEU A 147 -6.41 12.97 -0.85
N GLN A 148 -5.84 13.98 -1.52
CA GLN A 148 -5.90 15.39 -1.06
C GLN A 148 -7.32 15.96 -1.11
N GLU A 149 -8.12 15.63 -2.13
CA GLU A 149 -9.53 16.00 -2.19
C GLU A 149 -10.30 15.37 -1.01
N ILE A 150 -10.08 14.09 -0.75
CA ILE A 150 -10.68 13.38 0.38
C ILE A 150 -10.28 14.02 1.73
N ALA A 151 -9.02 14.42 1.88
CA ALA A 151 -8.54 15.12 3.07
C ALA A 151 -9.27 16.46 3.27
N ALA A 152 -9.44 17.25 2.20
CA ALA A 152 -10.15 18.52 2.27
C ALA A 152 -11.65 18.34 2.62
N GLU A 153 -12.30 17.31 2.09
CA GLU A 153 -13.67 16.95 2.46
C GLU A 153 -13.77 16.54 3.94
N LEU A 154 -12.80 15.78 4.45
CA LEU A 154 -12.73 15.38 5.86
C LEU A 154 -12.52 16.58 6.79
N ASP A 155 -11.67 17.55 6.42
CA ASP A 155 -11.47 18.79 7.17
C ASP A 155 -12.74 19.65 7.23
N SER A 156 -13.49 19.69 6.12
CA SER A 156 -14.81 20.34 6.07
C SER A 156 -15.79 19.68 7.03
N MET A 157 -15.86 18.34 7.06
CA MET A 157 -16.70 17.61 8.01
C MET A 157 -16.28 17.84 9.47
N ASN A 158 -14.99 17.87 9.75
CA ASN A 158 -14.49 18.15 11.09
C ASN A 158 -14.90 19.57 11.56
N SER A 159 -14.87 20.54 10.64
CA SER A 159 -15.37 21.90 10.90
C SER A 159 -16.87 21.92 11.21
N GLN A 160 -17.68 21.15 10.46
CA GLN A 160 -19.12 21.00 10.74
C GLN A 160 -19.38 20.31 12.08
N LEU A 161 -18.55 19.33 12.46
CA LEU A 161 -18.64 18.64 13.72
C LEU A 161 -18.36 19.57 14.92
N ILE A 162 -17.42 20.49 14.79
CA ILE A 162 -17.17 21.54 15.80
C ILE A 162 -18.39 22.44 15.98
N VAL A 163 -19.04 22.84 14.89
CA VAL A 163 -20.28 23.64 14.94
C VAL A 163 -21.43 22.85 15.60
N MET A 164 -21.53 21.55 15.29
CA MET A 164 -22.50 20.66 15.90
C MET A 164 -22.27 20.53 17.41
N ARG A 165 -21.02 20.35 17.87
CA ARG A 165 -20.67 20.33 19.30
C ARG A 165 -21.02 21.65 20.00
N SER A 166 -20.73 22.79 19.38
CA SER A 166 -21.09 24.10 19.90
C SER A 166 -22.62 24.26 20.03
N THR A 167 -23.38 23.78 19.04
CA THR A 167 -24.85 23.79 19.09
C THR A 167 -25.37 22.95 20.25
N ALA A 168 -24.78 21.76 20.46
CA ALA A 168 -25.12 20.89 21.57
C ALA A 168 -24.83 21.52 22.93
N GLU A 169 -23.68 22.18 23.07
CA GLU A 169 -23.36 22.88 24.31
C GLU A 169 -24.36 24.01 24.58
N ASN A 170 -24.70 24.80 23.56
CA ASN A 170 -25.68 25.88 23.70
C ASN A 170 -27.06 25.38 24.18
N ILE A 171 -27.57 24.26 23.65
CA ILE A 171 -28.86 23.73 24.11
C ILE A 171 -28.78 23.14 25.52
N LYS A 172 -27.63 22.61 25.96
CA LYS A 172 -27.44 22.10 27.32
C LYS A 172 -27.41 23.19 28.38
N GLN A 173 -27.05 24.42 27.99
CA GLN A 173 -27.06 25.59 28.89
C GLN A 173 -28.47 26.17 29.08
N ILE A 174 -29.48 25.70 28.33
CA ILE A 174 -30.87 26.14 28.51
C ILE A 174 -31.40 25.62 29.86
N PRO A 175 -32.07 26.46 30.67
CA PRO A 175 -32.61 26.04 31.96
C PRO A 175 -33.62 24.89 31.85
N ASN A 176 -33.60 23.97 32.81
CA ASN A 176 -34.53 22.83 32.94
C ASN A 176 -34.48 21.82 31.78
N VAL A 177 -33.42 21.78 30.96
CA VAL A 177 -33.29 20.75 29.93
C VAL A 177 -33.06 19.35 30.52
N SER A 178 -33.58 18.33 29.84
CA SER A 178 -33.38 16.92 30.19
C SER A 178 -33.04 16.09 28.94
N GLY A 179 -32.44 14.91 29.14
CA GLY A 179 -32.02 14.03 28.04
C GLY A 179 -30.73 14.46 27.35
N THR A 180 -29.84 15.15 28.06
CA THR A 180 -28.54 15.61 27.54
C THR A 180 -27.61 14.47 27.14
N GLU A 181 -27.74 13.31 27.77
CA GLU A 181 -26.96 12.11 27.48
C GLU A 181 -27.24 11.55 26.07
N ALA A 182 -28.50 11.62 25.62
CA ALA A 182 -28.86 11.18 24.28
C ALA A 182 -28.21 12.06 23.20
N VAL A 183 -28.09 13.36 23.47
CA VAL A 183 -27.39 14.32 22.60
C VAL A 183 -25.90 14.00 22.54
N ASP A 184 -25.27 13.67 23.68
CA ASP A 184 -23.86 13.27 23.73
C ASP A 184 -23.60 11.99 22.93
N ILE A 185 -24.40 10.95 23.16
CA ILE A 185 -24.30 9.68 22.42
C ILE A 185 -24.43 9.90 20.90
N TYR A 186 -25.34 10.79 20.48
CA TYR A 186 -25.52 11.11 19.06
C TYR A 186 -24.29 11.78 18.44
N ILE A 187 -23.70 12.75 19.14
CA ILE A 187 -22.49 13.46 18.69
C ILE A 187 -21.28 12.52 18.67
N ASP A 188 -21.10 11.72 19.71
CA ASP A 188 -20.01 10.76 19.81
C ASP A 188 -20.11 9.72 18.70
N GLY A 189 -21.31 9.23 18.38
CA GLY A 189 -21.54 8.32 17.26
C GLY A 189 -21.06 8.88 15.92
N ILE A 190 -21.36 10.15 15.63
CA ILE A 190 -20.90 10.83 14.42
C ILE A 190 -19.40 11.11 14.48
N SER A 191 -18.88 11.53 15.63
CA SER A 191 -17.45 11.78 15.84
C SER A 191 -16.62 10.53 15.61
N ASN A 192 -17.08 9.38 16.08
CA ASN A 192 -16.39 8.11 15.88
C ASN A 192 -16.32 7.74 14.40
N LYS A 193 -17.39 7.97 13.62
CA LYS A 193 -17.37 7.74 12.17
C LYS A 193 -16.36 8.62 11.44
N VAL A 194 -16.32 9.92 11.77
CA VAL A 194 -15.36 10.87 11.17
C VAL A 194 -13.93 10.48 11.55
N ASN A 195 -13.69 10.08 12.80
CA ASN A 195 -12.38 9.62 13.25
C ASN A 195 -11.94 8.34 12.55
N SER A 196 -12.83 7.35 12.37
CA SER A 196 -12.50 6.14 11.61
C SER A 196 -12.11 6.43 10.16
N LEU A 197 -12.78 7.39 9.51
CA LEU A 197 -12.40 7.82 8.16
C LEU A 197 -11.03 8.51 8.13
N LYS A 198 -10.71 9.27 9.17
CA LYS A 198 -9.39 9.88 9.33
C LYS A 198 -8.29 8.82 9.46
N GLU A 199 -8.50 7.82 10.30
CA GLU A 199 -7.57 6.70 10.47
C GLU A 199 -7.39 5.92 9.16
N GLU A 200 -8.46 5.67 8.42
CA GLU A 200 -8.40 5.01 7.11
C GLU A 200 -7.62 5.85 6.08
N LEU A 201 -7.79 7.18 6.09
CA LEU A 201 -7.04 8.09 5.23
C LEU A 201 -5.54 8.16 5.60
N GLU A 202 -5.21 8.20 6.89
CA GLU A 202 -3.83 8.14 7.37
C GLU A 202 -3.16 6.81 7.01
N ALA A 203 -3.89 5.70 7.08
CA ALA A 203 -3.41 4.41 6.60
C ALA A 203 -3.14 4.43 5.09
N LYS A 204 -3.99 5.07 4.29
CA LYS A 204 -3.77 5.25 2.84
C LYS A 204 -2.55 6.12 2.52
N TYR A 205 -2.33 7.21 3.25
CA TYR A 205 -1.09 8.01 3.08
C TYR A 205 0.15 7.20 3.48
N SER A 206 0.07 6.40 4.54
CA SER A 206 1.17 5.53 4.95
C SER A 206 1.50 4.50 3.87
N GLN A 207 0.47 3.86 3.29
CA GLN A 207 0.60 2.95 2.16
C GLN A 207 1.21 3.64 0.94
N GLN A 208 0.79 4.87 0.63
CA GLN A 208 1.33 5.66 -0.48
C GLN A 208 2.83 5.92 -0.31
N ALA A 209 3.25 6.30 0.89
CA ALA A 209 4.65 6.55 1.21
C ALA A 209 5.50 5.27 1.09
N GLU A 210 4.98 4.14 1.59
CA GLU A 210 5.64 2.84 1.47
C GLU A 210 5.79 2.41 0.00
N VAL A 211 4.73 2.50 -0.81
CA VAL A 211 4.80 2.20 -2.24
C VAL A 211 5.82 3.10 -2.94
N GLY A 212 5.81 4.41 -2.66
CA GLY A 212 6.79 5.34 -3.24
C GLY A 212 8.24 5.01 -2.86
N HIS A 213 8.47 4.57 -1.62
CA HIS A 213 9.79 4.11 -1.19
C HIS A 213 10.22 2.84 -1.92
N LEU A 214 9.35 1.84 -1.98
CA LEU A 214 9.61 0.57 -2.67
C LEU A 214 9.87 0.77 -4.16
N GLU A 215 9.16 1.68 -4.82
CA GLU A 215 9.39 2.04 -6.22
C GLU A 215 10.79 2.62 -6.44
N MET A 216 11.23 3.51 -5.54
CA MET A 216 12.57 4.08 -5.59
C MET A 216 13.65 3.02 -5.35
N GLU A 217 13.45 2.12 -4.37
CA GLU A 217 14.35 0.98 -4.14
C GLU A 217 14.41 0.06 -5.37
N PHE A 218 13.25 -0.24 -5.96
CA PHE A 218 13.15 -1.07 -7.16
C PHE A 218 13.91 -0.45 -8.34
N GLU A 219 13.74 0.85 -8.58
CA GLU A 219 14.44 1.55 -9.66
C GLU A 219 15.96 1.53 -9.44
N ASN A 220 16.42 1.74 -8.20
CA ASN A 220 17.83 1.71 -7.84
C ASN A 220 18.44 0.33 -8.08
N ILE A 221 17.84 -0.73 -7.53
CA ILE A 221 18.36 -2.09 -7.69
C ILE A 221 18.31 -2.55 -9.14
N LYS A 222 17.25 -2.17 -9.89
CA LYS A 222 17.12 -2.43 -11.33
C LYS A 222 18.28 -1.80 -12.11
N GLN A 223 18.67 -0.56 -11.78
CA GLN A 223 19.80 0.12 -12.43
C GLN A 223 21.14 -0.56 -12.09
N ARG A 224 21.37 -0.88 -10.81
CA ARG A 224 22.58 -1.59 -10.35
C ARG A 224 22.72 -2.95 -11.03
N LEU A 225 21.64 -3.73 -11.09
CA LEU A 225 21.66 -5.04 -11.74
C LEU A 225 21.89 -4.91 -13.25
N ASN A 226 21.26 -3.94 -13.93
CA ASN A 226 21.53 -3.71 -15.35
C ASN A 226 22.99 -3.34 -15.64
N GLN A 227 23.59 -2.48 -14.80
CA GLN A 227 25.00 -2.11 -14.92
C GLN A 227 25.90 -3.32 -14.68
N TRP A 228 25.61 -4.12 -13.65
CA TRP A 228 26.34 -5.34 -13.36
C TRP A 228 26.25 -6.36 -14.50
N LEU A 229 25.03 -6.63 -15.00
CA LEU A 229 24.80 -7.52 -16.14
C LEU A 229 25.58 -7.05 -17.36
N GLY A 230 25.47 -5.75 -17.71
CA GLY A 230 26.17 -5.19 -18.86
C GLY A 230 27.70 -5.18 -18.73
N GLN A 231 28.24 -5.02 -17.52
CA GLN A 231 29.68 -5.15 -17.29
C GLN A 231 30.12 -6.61 -17.38
N PHE A 232 29.34 -7.54 -16.82
CA PHE A 232 29.64 -8.97 -16.89
C PHE A 232 29.61 -9.48 -18.34
N ASP A 233 28.67 -9.01 -19.16
CA ASP A 233 28.62 -9.32 -20.60
C ASP A 233 29.90 -8.86 -21.31
N LYS A 234 30.39 -7.64 -21.02
CA LYS A 234 31.65 -7.13 -21.58
C LYS A 234 32.85 -7.96 -21.14
N ASP A 235 32.95 -8.28 -19.86
CA ASP A 235 34.04 -9.10 -19.33
C ASP A 235 34.05 -10.49 -19.99
N MET A 236 32.88 -11.05 -20.27
CA MET A 236 32.72 -12.31 -21.02
C MET A 236 33.17 -12.20 -22.49
N GLU A 237 32.91 -11.06 -23.14
CA GLU A 237 33.35 -10.77 -24.51
C GLU A 237 34.87 -10.55 -24.62
N GLU A 238 35.50 -10.00 -23.57
CA GLU A 238 36.95 -9.78 -23.50
C GLU A 238 37.75 -11.08 -23.32
N LEU A 239 37.13 -12.20 -22.94
CA LEU A 239 37.79 -13.49 -22.81
C LEU A 239 38.29 -14.01 -24.17
N GLU A 240 39.60 -14.32 -24.24
CA GLU A 240 40.23 -14.86 -25.45
C GLU A 240 39.49 -16.10 -26.00
N PRO A 241 39.52 -16.38 -27.31
CA PRO A 241 38.99 -17.63 -27.85
C PRO A 241 39.62 -18.87 -27.17
N VAL A 242 38.84 -19.95 -27.05
CA VAL A 242 39.32 -21.21 -26.43
C VAL A 242 40.61 -21.67 -27.14
N SER A 243 41.67 -21.86 -26.34
CA SER A 243 42.98 -22.22 -26.85
C SER A 243 43.06 -23.73 -27.19
N ILE A 244 44.11 -24.09 -27.90
CA ILE A 244 44.50 -25.49 -28.13
C ILE A 244 45.78 -25.86 -27.35
N GLN A 245 46.45 -24.85 -26.78
CA GLN A 245 47.70 -25.02 -26.03
C GLN A 245 47.36 -25.31 -24.56
N SER A 246 47.92 -26.40 -24.03
CA SER A 246 47.65 -26.88 -22.66
C SER A 246 47.86 -25.80 -21.58
N GLU A 247 48.97 -25.05 -21.66
CA GLU A 247 49.29 -23.97 -20.73
C GLU A 247 48.25 -22.85 -20.73
N LYS A 248 47.82 -22.38 -21.91
CA LYS A 248 46.77 -21.37 -22.05
C LYS A 248 45.41 -21.87 -21.62
N LEU A 249 45.12 -23.15 -21.83
CA LEU A 249 43.87 -23.76 -21.39
C LEU A 249 43.78 -23.78 -19.86
N GLN A 250 44.88 -23.97 -19.15
CA GLN A 250 44.88 -23.84 -17.69
C GLN A 250 44.55 -22.41 -17.25
N VAL A 251 45.22 -21.41 -17.83
CA VAL A 251 44.91 -20.00 -17.54
C VAL A 251 43.44 -19.67 -17.82
N GLN A 252 42.87 -20.20 -18.92
CA GLN A 252 41.45 -20.03 -19.26
C GLN A 252 40.51 -20.69 -18.24
N LYS A 253 40.90 -21.82 -17.62
CA LYS A 253 40.12 -22.44 -16.53
C LYS A 253 40.12 -21.56 -15.28
N GLU A 254 41.26 -21.02 -14.91
CA GLU A 254 41.38 -20.10 -13.76
C GLU A 254 40.56 -18.82 -13.97
N GLN A 255 40.62 -18.24 -15.18
CA GLN A 255 39.81 -17.09 -15.57
C GLN A 255 38.31 -17.40 -15.49
N LEU A 256 37.87 -18.57 -16.00
CA LEU A 256 36.47 -18.99 -15.92
C LEU A 256 36.02 -19.23 -14.48
N SER A 257 36.87 -19.81 -13.63
CA SER A 257 36.59 -19.96 -12.20
C SER A 257 36.40 -18.61 -11.51
N SER A 258 37.24 -17.63 -11.84
CA SER A 258 37.10 -16.25 -11.35
C SER A 258 35.79 -15.62 -11.84
N MET A 259 35.45 -15.79 -13.11
CA MET A 259 34.18 -15.30 -13.67
C MET A 259 32.95 -15.97 -13.04
N MET A 260 33.01 -17.27 -12.73
CA MET A 260 31.94 -17.95 -11.99
C MET A 260 31.78 -17.38 -10.58
N HIS A 261 32.88 -17.07 -9.89
CA HIS A 261 32.82 -16.41 -8.59
C HIS A 261 32.18 -15.03 -8.68
N LYS A 262 32.60 -14.21 -9.65
CA LYS A 262 32.02 -12.90 -9.94
C LYS A 262 30.53 -13.02 -10.27
N HIS A 263 30.12 -13.99 -11.09
CA HIS A 263 28.71 -14.22 -11.45
C HIS A 263 27.83 -14.48 -10.22
N LYS A 264 28.37 -15.17 -9.20
CA LYS A 264 27.69 -15.39 -7.92
C LYS A 264 27.47 -14.10 -7.13
N GLU A 265 28.31 -13.08 -7.28
CA GLU A 265 28.09 -11.75 -6.67
C GLU A 265 26.84 -11.06 -7.24
N GLY A 266 26.49 -11.33 -8.51
CA GLY A 266 25.27 -10.82 -9.13
C GLY A 266 24.00 -11.44 -8.56
N LEU A 267 24.09 -12.63 -7.94
CA LEU A 267 22.93 -13.33 -7.37
C LEU A 267 22.26 -12.49 -6.27
N THR A 268 23.04 -11.81 -5.43
CA THR A 268 22.50 -11.00 -4.33
C THR A 268 21.64 -9.85 -4.87
N LEU A 269 22.02 -9.25 -6.00
CA LEU A 269 21.24 -8.19 -6.64
C LEU A 269 19.91 -8.71 -7.22
N VAL A 270 19.91 -9.95 -7.73
CA VAL A 270 18.70 -10.62 -8.24
C VAL A 270 17.75 -10.96 -7.09
N GLU A 271 18.27 -11.49 -5.98
CA GLU A 271 17.49 -11.79 -4.78
C GLU A 271 16.90 -10.50 -4.15
N GLU A 272 17.68 -9.42 -4.08
CA GLU A 272 17.21 -8.11 -3.63
C GLU A 272 16.08 -7.58 -4.54
N LEU A 273 16.23 -7.68 -5.86
CA LEU A 273 15.22 -7.26 -6.83
C LEU A 273 13.91 -8.04 -6.69
N ASP A 274 13.99 -9.36 -6.54
CA ASP A 274 12.82 -10.25 -6.39
C ASP A 274 12.07 -9.98 -5.07
N SER A 275 12.82 -9.80 -3.98
CA SER A 275 12.27 -9.41 -2.67
C SER A 275 11.53 -8.08 -2.74
N ILE A 276 12.12 -7.05 -3.35
CA ILE A 276 11.48 -5.74 -3.50
C ILE A 276 10.26 -5.83 -4.42
N ALA A 277 10.36 -6.56 -5.53
CA ALA A 277 9.24 -6.77 -6.45
C ALA A 277 8.05 -7.46 -5.77
N THR A 278 8.32 -8.44 -4.91
CA THR A 278 7.29 -9.14 -4.11
C THR A 278 6.64 -8.20 -3.11
N ARG A 279 7.45 -7.48 -2.30
CA ARG A 279 6.94 -6.50 -1.32
C ARG A 279 6.09 -5.42 -1.97
N LEU A 280 6.50 -4.95 -3.15
CA LEU A 280 5.74 -3.95 -3.90
C LEU A 280 4.43 -4.54 -4.44
N GLY A 281 4.44 -5.79 -4.92
CA GLY A 281 3.22 -6.51 -5.28
C GLY A 281 2.23 -6.64 -4.12
N ASP A 282 2.70 -7.02 -2.94
CA ASP A 282 1.88 -7.13 -1.72
C ASP A 282 1.29 -5.78 -1.28
N ALA A 283 2.11 -4.72 -1.35
CA ALA A 283 1.69 -3.35 -1.05
C ALA A 283 0.65 -2.82 -2.04
N GLU A 284 0.66 -3.30 -3.28
CA GLU A 284 -0.35 -2.97 -4.29
C GLU A 284 -1.64 -3.78 -4.15
N GLU A 285 -1.55 -5.09 -3.83
CA GLU A 285 -2.72 -5.99 -3.72
C GLU A 285 -3.62 -5.65 -2.52
N SER A 286 -3.03 -5.12 -1.45
CA SER A 286 -3.78 -4.53 -0.32
C SER A 286 -4.63 -3.29 -0.72
N SER A 287 -4.37 -2.71 -1.89
CA SER A 287 -5.20 -1.64 -2.46
C SER A 287 -6.26 -2.25 -3.39
N TYR A 288 -7.47 -2.49 -2.87
CA TYR A 288 -8.66 -3.04 -3.57
C TYR A 288 -9.06 -2.36 -4.90
N ALA A 289 -8.35 -1.31 -5.33
CA ALA A 289 -8.56 -0.58 -6.57
C ALA A 289 -7.83 -1.23 -7.77
N GLY A 290 -8.38 -2.36 -8.23
CA GLY A 290 -8.39 -2.78 -9.63
C GLY A 290 -7.05 -3.09 -10.34
N ASN A 291 -6.75 -4.39 -10.46
CA ASN A 291 -6.16 -5.12 -11.61
C ASN A 291 -5.39 -4.32 -12.68
N ARG A 292 -4.40 -3.51 -12.31
CA ARG A 292 -3.28 -3.22 -13.20
C ARG A 292 -2.18 -4.19 -12.86
N LEU A 293 -1.99 -5.20 -13.72
CA LEU A 293 -0.80 -6.04 -13.69
C LEU A 293 0.41 -5.10 -13.74
N SER A 294 1.04 -4.92 -12.59
CA SER A 294 2.23 -4.11 -12.44
C SER A 294 3.27 -4.56 -13.47
N ALA A 295 3.96 -3.61 -14.10
CA ALA A 295 5.05 -3.95 -15.01
C ALA A 295 6.25 -4.54 -14.26
N ILE A 296 6.28 -4.39 -12.93
CA ILE A 296 7.39 -4.73 -12.05
C ILE A 296 7.73 -6.23 -12.08
N PRO A 297 6.78 -7.18 -11.90
CA PRO A 297 7.06 -8.61 -12.06
C PRO A 297 7.66 -8.97 -13.43
N ARG A 298 7.21 -8.31 -14.51
CA ARG A 298 7.73 -8.56 -15.86
C ARG A 298 9.18 -8.10 -16.01
N VAL A 299 9.49 -6.91 -15.48
CA VAL A 299 10.84 -6.35 -15.50
C VAL A 299 11.79 -7.20 -14.64
N ALA A 300 11.36 -7.63 -13.46
CA ALA A 300 12.15 -8.51 -12.60
C ALA A 300 12.47 -9.84 -13.30
N MET A 301 11.46 -10.45 -13.95
CA MET A 301 11.62 -11.70 -14.70
C MET A 301 12.56 -11.57 -15.91
N ASP A 302 12.51 -10.45 -16.63
CA ASP A 302 13.43 -10.19 -17.76
C ASP A 302 14.90 -10.14 -17.30
N LEU A 303 15.17 -9.44 -16.19
CA LEU A 303 16.52 -9.34 -15.63
C LEU A 303 17.02 -10.67 -15.08
N LEU A 304 16.16 -11.45 -14.43
CA LEU A 304 16.47 -12.82 -14.01
C LEU A 304 16.80 -13.72 -15.21
N THR A 305 16.04 -13.60 -16.30
CA THR A 305 16.28 -14.36 -17.53
C THR A 305 17.65 -14.04 -18.12
N ARG A 306 18.03 -12.75 -18.15
CA ARG A 306 19.37 -12.32 -18.60
C ARG A 306 20.48 -12.85 -17.70
N TYR A 307 20.32 -12.77 -16.38
CA TYR A 307 21.27 -13.33 -15.41
C TYR A 307 21.52 -14.83 -15.64
N ASN A 308 20.46 -15.60 -15.86
CA ASN A 308 20.54 -17.03 -16.13
C ASN A 308 21.20 -17.34 -17.49
N ALA A 309 20.96 -16.52 -18.51
CA ALA A 309 21.61 -16.68 -19.81
C ALA A 309 23.14 -16.50 -19.76
N GLN A 310 23.65 -15.63 -18.87
CA GLN A 310 25.08 -15.50 -18.61
C GLN A 310 25.66 -16.76 -17.98
N ALA A 311 24.96 -17.37 -17.02
CA ALA A 311 25.35 -18.63 -16.40
C ALA A 311 25.44 -19.77 -17.43
N ASP A 312 24.46 -19.87 -18.33
CA ASP A 312 24.47 -20.83 -19.43
C ASP A 312 25.66 -20.61 -20.37
N THR A 313 25.99 -19.35 -20.67
CA THR A 313 27.11 -19.01 -21.55
C THR A 313 28.46 -19.38 -20.91
N LEU A 314 28.64 -19.08 -19.62
CA LEU A 314 29.79 -19.52 -18.84
C LEU A 314 29.94 -21.04 -18.84
N ARG A 315 28.84 -21.77 -18.56
CA ARG A 315 28.83 -23.23 -18.51
C ARG A 315 29.27 -23.85 -19.84
N ARG A 316 28.66 -23.43 -20.95
CA ARG A 316 29.02 -23.90 -22.30
C ARG A 316 30.47 -23.60 -22.64
N ARG A 317 31.02 -22.48 -22.15
CA ARG A 317 32.42 -22.11 -22.39
C ARG A 317 33.37 -22.97 -21.53
N SER A 318 33.03 -23.23 -20.27
CA SER A 318 33.75 -24.16 -19.40
C SER A 318 33.84 -25.55 -20.01
N GLU A 319 32.70 -26.10 -20.46
CA GLU A 319 32.65 -27.41 -21.13
C GLU A 319 33.58 -27.48 -22.35
N LYS A 320 33.66 -26.41 -23.14
CA LYS A 320 34.58 -26.32 -24.29
C LYS A 320 36.05 -26.29 -23.87
N VAL A 321 36.39 -25.51 -22.84
CA VAL A 321 37.75 -25.44 -22.31
C VAL A 321 38.16 -26.78 -21.70
N ASP A 322 37.27 -27.43 -20.95
CA ASP A 322 37.51 -28.76 -20.37
C ASP A 322 37.71 -29.83 -21.44
N THR A 323 36.87 -29.82 -22.48
CA THR A 323 37.02 -30.73 -23.63
C THR A 323 38.35 -30.50 -24.35
N ALA A 324 38.72 -29.24 -24.61
CA ALA A 324 39.98 -28.91 -25.25
C ALA A 324 41.20 -29.30 -24.39
N ALA A 325 41.11 -29.12 -23.07
CA ALA A 325 42.15 -29.52 -22.13
C ALA A 325 42.32 -31.04 -22.07
N HIS A 326 41.21 -31.79 -22.10
CA HIS A 326 41.26 -33.25 -22.16
C HIS A 326 41.97 -33.74 -23.43
N LYS A 327 41.59 -33.19 -24.60
CA LYS A 327 42.23 -33.52 -25.88
C LYS A 327 43.71 -33.13 -25.93
N ALA A 328 44.08 -31.96 -25.38
CA ALA A 328 45.47 -31.55 -25.30
C ALA A 328 46.31 -32.51 -24.44
N ALA A 329 45.74 -33.04 -23.36
CA ALA A 329 46.39 -34.04 -22.52
C ALA A 329 46.53 -35.40 -23.22
N GLU A 330 45.51 -35.83 -23.98
CA GLU A 330 45.58 -37.03 -24.83
C GLU A 330 46.70 -36.92 -25.87
N LEU A 331 46.81 -35.75 -26.53
CA LEU A 331 47.85 -35.51 -27.53
C LEU A 331 49.26 -35.55 -26.91
N LEU A 332 49.46 -34.92 -25.75
CA LEU A 332 50.74 -34.96 -25.04
C LEU A 332 51.11 -36.38 -24.61
N THR A 333 50.12 -37.17 -24.19
CA THR A 333 50.32 -38.59 -23.84
C THR A 333 50.72 -39.40 -25.07
N ALA A 334 50.01 -39.20 -26.19
CA ALA A 334 50.31 -39.89 -27.45
C ALA A 334 51.69 -39.52 -28.00
N GLU A 335 52.12 -38.26 -27.84
CA GLU A 335 53.46 -37.78 -28.20
C GLU A 335 54.54 -38.47 -27.38
N GLU A 336 54.38 -38.55 -26.06
CA GLU A 336 55.35 -39.21 -25.18
C GLU A 336 55.45 -40.72 -25.47
N GLU A 337 54.32 -41.38 -25.69
CA GLU A 337 54.28 -42.79 -26.11
C GLU A 337 54.98 -43.00 -27.45
N LEU A 338 54.76 -42.11 -28.43
CA LEU A 338 55.43 -42.19 -29.73
C LEU A 338 56.94 -41.98 -29.59
N ARG A 339 57.39 -40.98 -28.83
CA ARG A 339 58.80 -40.73 -28.55
C ARG A 339 59.47 -41.95 -27.91
N SER A 340 58.80 -42.56 -26.93
CA SER A 340 59.26 -43.81 -26.30
C SER A 340 59.33 -44.97 -27.29
N TRP A 341 58.29 -45.15 -28.12
CA TRP A 341 58.27 -46.19 -29.15
C TRP A 341 59.41 -46.03 -30.16
N ILE A 342 59.62 -44.81 -30.69
CA ILE A 342 60.72 -44.48 -31.61
C ILE A 342 62.07 -44.79 -30.96
N ALA A 343 62.28 -44.38 -29.71
CA ALA A 343 63.53 -44.65 -29.00
C ALA A 343 63.82 -46.16 -28.86
N VAL A 344 62.79 -46.96 -28.55
CA VAL A 344 62.90 -48.43 -28.50
C VAL A 344 63.22 -49.01 -29.87
N GLN A 345 62.56 -48.55 -30.94
CA GLN A 345 62.85 -49.05 -32.29
C GLN A 345 64.26 -48.68 -32.76
N ASN A 346 64.71 -47.45 -32.52
CA ASN A 346 66.07 -47.00 -32.86
C ASN A 346 67.14 -47.82 -32.13
N LYS A 347 66.91 -48.17 -30.87
CA LYS A 347 67.79 -49.07 -30.11
C LYS A 347 67.81 -50.48 -30.72
N ASN A 348 66.65 -51.06 -31.02
CA ASN A 348 66.57 -52.39 -31.62
C ASN A 348 67.27 -52.46 -33.00
N LEU A 349 67.16 -51.39 -33.80
CA LEU A 349 67.80 -51.28 -35.10
C LEU A 349 69.32 -51.08 -34.99
N SER A 350 69.81 -50.33 -34.00
CA SER A 350 71.25 -50.13 -33.80
C SER A 350 71.96 -51.37 -33.24
N GLU A 351 71.22 -52.25 -32.55
CA GLU A 351 71.70 -53.56 -32.09
C GLU A 351 71.77 -54.61 -33.22
N CYS A 352 71.16 -54.34 -34.38
CA CYS A 352 71.24 -55.21 -35.55
C CYS A 352 72.58 -54.98 -36.29
N GLY A 353 73.57 -55.85 -36.06
CA GLY A 353 74.83 -55.85 -36.80
C GLY A 353 74.67 -56.25 -38.28
N VAL A 354 75.71 -56.03 -39.08
CA VAL A 354 75.75 -56.50 -40.49
C VAL A 354 75.73 -58.03 -40.49
N PRO A 355 74.69 -58.67 -41.07
CA PRO A 355 74.60 -60.13 -41.06
C PRO A 355 75.73 -60.74 -41.89
N THR A 356 76.51 -61.62 -41.27
CA THR A 356 77.62 -62.35 -41.91
C THR A 356 77.26 -63.77 -42.31
N THR A 357 76.05 -64.24 -41.96
CA THR A 357 75.52 -65.58 -42.27
C THR A 357 74.12 -65.51 -42.87
N MET A 358 73.75 -66.53 -43.65
CA MET A 358 72.43 -66.63 -44.29
C MET A 358 71.29 -66.72 -43.24
N ASP A 359 71.51 -67.41 -42.12
CA ASP A 359 70.55 -67.49 -41.01
C ASP A 359 70.36 -66.14 -40.31
N ALA A 360 71.44 -65.38 -40.12
CA ALA A 360 71.38 -64.03 -39.56
C ALA A 360 70.65 -63.06 -40.50
N LEU A 361 70.81 -63.24 -41.82
CA LEU A 361 70.09 -62.48 -42.84
C LEU A 361 68.58 -62.76 -42.80
N HIS A 362 68.16 -64.03 -42.69
CA HIS A 362 66.75 -64.39 -42.53
C HIS A 362 66.17 -63.88 -41.21
N SER A 363 66.90 -63.97 -40.10
CA SER A 363 66.47 -63.44 -38.80
C SER A 363 66.30 -61.91 -38.83
N LEU A 364 67.19 -61.19 -39.52
CA LEU A 364 67.08 -59.76 -39.73
C LEU A 364 65.85 -59.41 -40.58
N GLN A 365 65.61 -60.16 -41.66
CA GLN A 365 64.42 -59.99 -42.51
C GLN A 365 63.11 -60.16 -41.72
N THR A 366 62.99 -61.21 -40.90
CA THR A 366 61.81 -61.42 -40.04
C THR A 366 61.64 -60.28 -39.02
N THR A 367 62.75 -59.77 -38.48
CA THR A 367 62.73 -58.66 -37.52
C THR A 367 62.23 -57.36 -38.18
N LEU A 368 62.69 -57.06 -39.40
CA LEU A 368 62.24 -55.91 -40.19
C LEU A 368 60.77 -56.03 -40.59
N GLU A 369 60.29 -57.21 -40.95
CA GLU A 369 58.87 -57.46 -41.23
C GLU A 369 57.99 -57.22 -40.00
N ARG A 370 58.44 -57.67 -38.82
CA ARG A 370 57.75 -57.43 -37.55
C ARG A 370 57.70 -55.94 -37.20
N LEU A 371 58.79 -55.22 -37.40
CA LEU A 371 58.88 -53.77 -37.20
C LEU A 371 57.93 -53.03 -38.14
N ASN A 372 57.88 -53.40 -39.42
CA ASN A 372 56.96 -52.80 -40.39
C ASN A 372 55.49 -53.02 -40.01
N LYS A 373 55.14 -54.19 -39.48
CA LYS A 373 53.79 -54.47 -38.96
C LYS A 373 53.47 -53.63 -37.72
N SER A 374 54.43 -53.48 -36.80
CA SER A 374 54.27 -52.61 -35.62
C SER A 374 54.10 -51.15 -36.01
N ARG A 375 54.89 -50.64 -36.98
CA ARG A 375 54.77 -49.28 -37.50
C ARG A 375 53.37 -49.00 -38.04
N ARG A 376 52.77 -49.93 -38.77
CA ARG A 376 51.39 -49.77 -39.28
C ARG A 376 50.35 -49.71 -38.17
N ALA A 377 50.55 -50.41 -37.06
CA ALA A 377 49.66 -50.33 -35.91
C ALA A 377 49.80 -48.98 -35.19
N GLU A 378 51.04 -48.51 -35.04
CA GLU A 378 51.33 -47.19 -34.47
C GLU A 378 50.78 -46.05 -35.33
N GLN A 379 50.91 -46.14 -36.65
CA GLN A 379 50.33 -45.17 -37.58
C GLN A 379 48.81 -45.03 -37.39
N ARG A 380 48.07 -46.14 -37.28
CA ARG A 380 46.63 -46.08 -37.05
C ARG A 380 46.27 -45.41 -35.73
N ARG A 381 47.04 -45.68 -34.67
CA ARG A 381 46.87 -45.02 -33.38
C ARG A 381 47.07 -43.51 -33.49
N LEU A 382 48.08 -43.08 -34.23
CA LEU A 382 48.34 -41.66 -34.51
C LEU A 382 47.25 -41.05 -35.39
N ASP A 383 46.72 -41.79 -36.36
CA ASP A 383 45.58 -41.34 -37.18
C ASP A 383 44.33 -41.16 -36.31
N ASP A 384 44.04 -42.06 -35.36
CA ASP A 384 42.91 -41.94 -34.43
C ASP A 384 43.05 -40.71 -33.49
N VAL A 385 44.25 -40.48 -32.95
CA VAL A 385 44.55 -39.27 -32.15
C VAL A 385 44.50 -38.01 -33.01
N GLY A 386 45.02 -38.10 -34.24
CA GLY A 386 45.03 -37.06 -35.25
C GLY A 386 43.62 -36.63 -35.66
N ASP A 387 42.71 -37.55 -35.92
CA ASP A 387 41.31 -37.27 -36.26
C ASP A 387 40.57 -36.62 -35.07
N ASN A 388 40.84 -37.08 -33.85
CA ASN A 388 40.31 -36.47 -32.63
C ASN A 388 40.81 -35.03 -32.41
N CYS A 389 42.02 -34.71 -32.88
CA CYS A 389 42.66 -33.39 -32.78
C CYS A 389 42.39 -32.48 -34.00
N THR A 390 42.20 -33.01 -35.21
CA THR A 390 42.00 -32.26 -36.46
C THR A 390 40.68 -31.47 -36.43
N PHE A 391 39.68 -32.01 -35.72
CA PHE A 391 38.46 -31.28 -35.35
C PHE A 391 38.71 -29.97 -34.58
N MET A 392 39.88 -29.79 -33.96
CA MET A 392 40.28 -28.54 -33.27
C MET A 392 40.91 -27.51 -34.22
N ILE A 393 41.55 -27.95 -35.31
CA ILE A 393 42.24 -27.09 -36.28
C ILE A 393 41.25 -26.53 -37.31
N ASP A 394 40.30 -27.33 -37.77
CA ASP A 394 39.31 -26.92 -38.79
C ASP A 394 38.37 -25.79 -38.34
N ARG A 395 38.25 -25.56 -37.02
CA ARG A 395 37.48 -24.42 -36.50
C ARG A 395 38.28 -23.11 -36.46
N LYS A 396 39.62 -23.16 -36.51
CA LYS A 396 40.52 -21.97 -36.50
C LYS A 396 40.85 -21.44 -37.89
N ASN A 397 40.92 -22.31 -38.90
CA ASN A 397 41.30 -21.91 -40.27
C ASN A 397 40.24 -21.08 -41.01
N LEU A 398 39.07 -20.84 -40.43
CA LEU A 398 38.10 -19.89 -40.98
C LEU A 398 38.31 -18.44 -40.53
N LYS A 399 39.21 -18.12 -39.57
CA LYS A 399 39.31 -16.71 -39.10
C LYS A 399 40.65 -16.06 -38.82
N ASN A 400 41.80 -16.73 -38.73
CA ASN A 400 43.07 -15.98 -38.54
C ASN A 400 44.26 -16.65 -39.21
N ASN A 401 44.63 -16.14 -40.39
CA ASN A 401 45.92 -16.38 -41.01
C ASN A 401 46.98 -15.57 -40.26
N HIS A 402 48.08 -16.24 -39.89
CA HIS A 402 49.30 -15.76 -39.21
C HIS A 402 49.38 -16.03 -37.70
N MET A 403 49.53 -17.30 -37.31
CA MET A 403 50.54 -17.65 -36.30
C MET A 403 51.18 -18.99 -36.65
N HIS A 404 52.51 -18.97 -36.79
CA HIS A 404 53.37 -20.14 -36.92
C HIS A 404 53.13 -21.05 -35.69
N ASN A 405 52.73 -22.29 -35.93
CA ASN A 405 52.28 -23.22 -34.91
C ASN A 405 53.34 -24.31 -34.70
N PRO A 406 54.10 -24.30 -33.59
CA PRO A 406 55.15 -25.28 -33.34
C PRO A 406 54.62 -26.72 -33.23
N LEU A 407 53.32 -26.94 -32.95
CA LEU A 407 52.71 -28.27 -33.00
C LEU A 407 52.44 -28.76 -34.43
N VAL A 408 52.19 -27.84 -35.36
CA VAL A 408 52.12 -28.16 -36.80
C VAL A 408 53.53 -28.47 -37.31
N ASP A 409 54.55 -27.73 -36.85
CA ASP A 409 55.93 -28.07 -37.17
C ASP A 409 56.34 -29.41 -36.57
N VAL A 410 55.93 -29.77 -35.36
CA VAL A 410 56.19 -31.11 -34.81
C VAL A 410 55.46 -32.19 -35.60
N ALA A 411 54.19 -31.98 -35.99
CA ALA A 411 53.45 -32.94 -36.82
C ALA A 411 54.09 -33.09 -38.21
N PHE A 412 54.48 -31.99 -38.87
CA PHE A 412 55.18 -32.04 -40.16
C PHE A 412 56.57 -32.64 -40.03
N LYS A 413 57.30 -32.37 -38.95
CA LYS A 413 58.64 -32.90 -38.72
C LYS A 413 58.61 -34.39 -38.39
N VAL A 414 57.60 -34.86 -37.67
CA VAL A 414 57.34 -36.29 -37.46
C VAL A 414 56.94 -36.96 -38.78
N ILE A 415 56.11 -36.32 -39.62
CA ILE A 415 55.75 -36.84 -40.95
C ILE A 415 56.98 -36.88 -41.88
N ASP A 416 57.82 -35.85 -41.89
CA ASP A 416 59.05 -35.80 -42.70
C ASP A 416 60.10 -36.80 -42.20
N GLU A 417 60.23 -37.02 -40.88
CA GLU A 417 61.09 -38.07 -40.31
C GLU A 417 60.56 -39.50 -40.53
N ILE A 418 59.27 -39.66 -40.82
CA ILE A 418 58.66 -40.95 -41.20
C ILE A 418 58.80 -41.24 -42.70
N LEU A 419 58.90 -40.18 -43.52
CA LEU A 419 58.98 -40.28 -44.99
C LEU A 419 60.40 -40.22 -45.56
N SER A 420 61.39 -39.76 -44.79
CA SER A 420 62.81 -39.85 -45.11
C SER A 420 63.48 -41.06 -44.47
#